data_AF-A0A8S3JVH6-F1
#
_entry.id   AF-A0A8S3JVH6-F1
#
_cell.length_a   1.000
_cell.length_b   1.000
_cell.length_c   1.000
_cell.angle_alpha   90.00
_cell.angle_beta   90.00
_cell.angle_gamma   90.00
#
_symmetry.space_group_name_H-M   'P 1'
#
loop_
_entity.id
_entity.type
_entity.pdbx_description
1 polymer ?
#
loop_
_entity_poly.entity_id
_entity_poly.type
_entity_poly.pdbx_seq_one_letter_code
_entity_poly.pdbx_strand_id
1 'polypeptide(L)'
;RILFLLHELKLHLEHSYGPSGYMQEGLSYLAYTLPILGPAVYLAKSMGISILDDAWFRPDWHNLAVHIISLRSHRNSLQFGVSDSTYSYNGFLPFIFNSTNDRNIKAALKWFYDRTMGINSTSPAYDGKDKSAALLYYPYEIVAQHPSVAFPRSTLMISDNVDGFYGFRNRYRDQNDVLIGLMNRNRRHAGWN
;
A
#
# COMPACT_ATOMS: atom_id res chain seq x y z
N ARG A 1 23.64 18.70 -0.46
CA ARG A 1 23.31 17.53 -1.31
C ARG A 1 22.24 16.64 -0.68
N ILE A 2 22.43 16.10 0.53
CA ILE A 2 21.41 15.26 1.21
C ILE A 2 20.06 16.00 1.39
N LEU A 3 20.08 17.24 1.89
CA LEU A 3 18.84 18.02 2.05
C LEU A 3 18.09 18.27 0.74
N PHE A 4 18.82 18.47 -0.36
CA PHE A 4 18.24 18.59 -1.70
C PHE A 4 17.58 17.27 -2.12
N LEU A 5 18.28 16.14 -1.96
CA LEU A 5 17.71 14.82 -2.28
C LEU A 5 16.46 14.48 -1.45
N LEU A 6 16.45 14.84 -0.17
CA LEU A 6 15.29 14.67 0.69
C LEU A 6 14.12 15.56 0.26
N HIS A 7 14.42 16.77 -0.22
CA HIS A 7 13.39 17.65 -0.78
C HIS A 7 12.79 17.09 -2.07
N GLU A 8 13.62 16.63 -3.01
CA GLU A 8 13.15 15.97 -4.24
C GLU A 8 12.32 14.72 -3.94
N LEU A 9 12.74 13.93 -2.95
CA LEU A 9 11.99 12.75 -2.49
C LEU A 9 10.63 13.13 -1.90
N LYS A 10 10.57 14.23 -1.11
CA LYS A 10 9.32 14.77 -0.60
C LYS A 10 8.38 15.18 -1.75
N LEU A 11 8.88 15.95 -2.71
CA LEU A 11 8.10 16.37 -3.89
C LEU A 11 7.59 15.17 -4.68
N HIS A 12 8.40 14.12 -4.82
CA HIS A 12 7.98 12.88 -5.46
C HIS A 12 6.81 12.22 -4.71
N LEU A 13 6.88 12.10 -3.38
CA LEU A 13 5.79 11.55 -2.55
C LEU A 13 4.51 12.40 -2.61
N GLU A 14 4.64 13.73 -2.67
CA GLU A 14 3.50 14.65 -2.73
C GLU A 14 2.79 14.63 -4.08
N HIS A 15 3.55 14.50 -5.18
CA HIS A 15 3.00 14.58 -6.53
C HIS A 15 2.62 13.22 -7.13
N SER A 16 3.23 12.12 -6.67
CA SER A 16 3.03 10.81 -7.32
C SER A 16 1.86 10.00 -6.81
N TYR A 17 1.32 10.37 -5.64
CA TYR A 17 0.33 9.57 -4.95
C TYR A 17 -0.86 10.43 -4.54
N GLY A 18 -2.07 9.96 -4.82
CA GLY A 18 -3.30 10.61 -4.37
C GLY A 18 -3.52 10.48 -2.87
N PRO A 19 -4.52 11.17 -2.30
CA PRO A 19 -4.95 10.95 -0.91
C PRO A 19 -5.23 9.49 -0.57
N SER A 20 -5.70 8.68 -1.53
CA SER A 20 -5.89 7.25 -1.32
C SER A 20 -4.61 6.42 -1.40
N GLY A 21 -3.48 7.00 -1.81
CA GLY A 21 -2.28 6.24 -2.21
C GLY A 21 -2.32 5.70 -3.64
N TYR A 22 -3.43 5.89 -4.36
CA TYR A 22 -3.53 5.59 -5.78
C TYR A 22 -2.45 6.32 -6.56
N MET A 23 -1.89 5.65 -7.57
CA MET A 23 -0.99 6.27 -8.53
C MET A 23 -1.42 5.92 -9.96
N GLN A 24 -1.25 6.88 -10.87
CA GLN A 24 -1.69 6.74 -12.26
C GLN A 24 -0.94 5.65 -13.02
N GLU A 25 0.35 5.46 -12.74
CA GLU A 25 1.20 4.49 -13.46
C GLU A 25 0.82 3.03 -13.14
N GLY A 26 0.03 2.79 -12.10
CA GLY A 26 -0.47 1.46 -11.78
C GLY A 26 0.24 0.76 -10.64
N LEU A 27 -0.30 -0.42 -10.31
CA LEU A 27 0.14 -1.18 -9.15
C LEU A 27 1.55 -1.75 -9.29
N SER A 28 1.98 -2.11 -10.50
CA SER A 28 3.36 -2.58 -10.72
C SER A 28 4.38 -1.48 -10.40
N TYR A 29 4.07 -0.22 -10.72
CA TYR A 29 4.92 0.92 -10.35
C TYR A 29 4.85 1.24 -8.86
N LEU A 30 3.68 1.12 -8.22
CA LEU A 30 3.59 1.24 -6.77
C LEU A 30 4.47 0.19 -6.07
N ALA A 31 4.38 -1.06 -6.54
CA ALA A 31 5.13 -2.20 -6.03
C ALA A 31 6.64 -2.11 -6.33
N TYR A 32 7.01 -1.46 -7.42
CA TYR A 32 8.41 -1.17 -7.75
C TYR A 32 8.99 -0.03 -6.91
N THR A 33 8.24 1.05 -6.71
CA THR A 33 8.75 2.29 -6.12
C THR A 33 8.78 2.24 -4.60
N LEU A 34 7.80 1.61 -3.93
CA LEU A 34 7.78 1.54 -2.46
C LEU A 34 8.99 0.82 -1.82
N PRO A 35 9.56 -0.26 -2.40
CA PRO A 35 10.84 -0.82 -1.96
C PRO A 35 12.02 0.15 -1.96
N ILE A 36 11.95 1.21 -2.77
CA ILE A 36 12.99 2.25 -2.85
C ILE A 36 12.67 3.38 -1.86
N LEU A 37 11.41 3.82 -1.82
CA LEU A 37 10.96 4.94 -0.97
C LEU A 37 10.95 4.57 0.52
N GLY A 38 10.40 3.41 0.86
CA GLY A 38 10.20 2.97 2.25
C GLY A 38 11.50 2.98 3.06
N PRO A 39 12.58 2.32 2.61
CA PRO A 39 13.87 2.37 3.29
C PRO A 39 14.43 3.78 3.43
N ALA A 40 14.28 4.65 2.43
CA ALA A 40 14.76 6.02 2.48
C ALA A 40 14.02 6.84 3.56
N VAL A 41 12.70 6.70 3.63
CA VAL A 41 11.86 7.32 4.67
C VAL A 41 12.25 6.80 6.06
N TYR A 42 12.37 5.49 6.22
CA TYR A 42 12.70 4.89 7.51
C TYR A 42 14.12 5.18 7.99
N LEU A 43 15.08 5.25 7.07
CA LEU A 43 16.43 5.69 7.38
C LEU A 43 16.44 7.16 7.82
N ALA A 44 15.78 8.07 7.08
CA ALA A 44 15.67 9.47 7.45
C ALA A 44 15.07 9.65 8.85
N LYS A 45 13.97 8.94 9.13
CA LYS A 45 13.32 8.94 10.44
C LYS A 45 14.24 8.43 11.55
N SER A 46 15.01 7.35 11.30
CA SER A 46 15.98 6.82 12.28
C SER A 46 17.11 7.80 12.61
N MET A 47 17.38 8.75 11.71
CA MET A 47 18.35 9.83 11.90
C MET A 47 17.72 11.09 12.51
N GLY A 48 16.44 11.06 12.90
CA GLY A 48 15.73 12.23 13.42
C GLY A 48 15.32 13.26 12.36
N ILE A 49 15.32 12.89 11.08
CA ILE A 49 14.94 13.76 9.98
C ILE A 49 13.47 13.52 9.63
N SER A 50 12.61 14.51 9.90
CA SER A 50 11.14 14.40 9.74
C SER A 50 10.57 15.03 8.47
N ILE A 51 11.40 15.57 7.57
CA ILE A 51 10.94 16.30 6.38
C ILE A 51 10.03 15.47 5.46
N LEU A 52 10.14 14.14 5.52
CA LEU A 52 9.37 13.19 4.70
C LEU A 52 8.09 12.70 5.39
N ASP A 53 7.92 12.95 6.70
CA ASP A 53 6.87 12.33 7.49
C ASP A 53 5.48 12.68 6.93
N ASP A 54 5.18 13.97 6.76
CA ASP A 54 3.87 14.41 6.25
C ASP A 54 3.56 13.80 4.88
N ALA A 55 4.56 13.75 3.97
CA ALA A 55 4.39 13.22 2.63
C ALA A 55 4.21 11.69 2.63
N TRP A 56 4.83 10.98 3.57
CA TRP A 56 4.71 9.53 3.74
C TRP A 56 3.38 9.12 4.41
N PHE A 57 2.94 9.86 5.43
CA PHE A 57 1.74 9.56 6.20
C PHE A 57 0.44 10.06 5.54
N ARG A 58 0.53 11.00 4.58
CA ARG A 58 -0.65 11.58 3.91
C ARG A 58 -1.49 10.54 3.14
N PRO A 59 -0.92 9.63 2.33
CA PRO A 59 -1.74 8.72 1.54
C PRO A 59 -2.29 7.56 2.38
N ASP A 60 -3.54 7.17 2.13
CA ASP A 60 -4.20 6.06 2.83
C ASP A 60 -3.80 4.70 2.24
N TRP A 61 -2.50 4.39 2.27
CA TRP A 61 -1.90 3.18 1.70
C TRP A 61 -2.60 1.90 2.16
N HIS A 62 -2.96 1.86 3.43
CA HIS A 62 -3.55 0.71 4.10
C HIS A 62 -4.95 0.43 3.56
N ASN A 63 -5.76 1.48 3.41
CA ASN A 63 -7.11 1.35 2.88
C ASN A 63 -7.10 1.02 1.39
N LEU A 64 -6.16 1.59 0.61
CA LEU A 64 -5.94 1.16 -0.77
C LEU A 64 -5.61 -0.33 -0.85
N ALA A 65 -4.61 -0.79 -0.09
CA ALA A 65 -4.14 -2.16 -0.11
C ALA A 65 -5.28 -3.16 0.13
N VAL A 66 -6.13 -2.92 1.14
CA VAL A 66 -7.26 -3.80 1.44
C VAL A 66 -8.37 -3.74 0.39
N HIS A 67 -8.49 -2.67 -0.41
CA HIS A 67 -9.47 -2.55 -1.49
C HIS A 67 -8.99 -3.09 -2.84
N ILE A 68 -7.69 -3.12 -3.10
CA ILE A 68 -7.15 -3.53 -4.41
C ILE A 68 -6.59 -4.95 -4.42
N ILE A 69 -6.05 -5.47 -3.33
CA ILE A 69 -5.49 -6.83 -3.32
C ILE A 69 -6.64 -7.82 -3.12
N SER A 70 -6.65 -8.94 -3.83
CA SER A 70 -7.64 -10.01 -3.69
C SER A 70 -7.16 -11.09 -2.72
N LEU A 71 -8.12 -11.75 -2.05
CA LEU A 71 -7.86 -12.92 -1.21
C LEU A 71 -7.79 -14.24 -2.01
N ARG A 72 -7.80 -14.20 -3.35
CA ARG A 72 -7.65 -15.38 -4.23
C ARG A 72 -6.26 -15.99 -4.18
N SER A 73 -6.17 -17.29 -4.48
CA SER A 73 -4.96 -18.13 -4.37
C SER A 73 -3.79 -17.80 -5.33
N HIS A 74 -3.78 -16.65 -5.99
CA HIS A 74 -2.79 -16.31 -7.02
C HIS A 74 -2.22 -14.89 -6.95
N ARG A 75 -2.21 -14.26 -5.77
CA ARG A 75 -1.72 -12.88 -5.61
C ARG A 75 -2.32 -11.91 -6.63
N ASN A 76 -3.63 -12.06 -6.84
CA ASN A 76 -4.38 -11.20 -7.74
C ASN A 76 -4.68 -9.87 -7.05
N SER A 77 -4.84 -8.84 -7.87
CA SER A 77 -5.29 -7.54 -7.44
C SER A 77 -6.16 -6.92 -8.52
N LEU A 78 -6.84 -5.85 -8.15
CA LEU A 78 -7.49 -4.96 -9.07
C LEU A 78 -6.43 -4.35 -10.00
N GLN A 79 -6.68 -4.46 -11.31
CA GLN A 79 -5.83 -3.90 -12.34
C GLN A 79 -6.12 -2.41 -12.53
N PHE A 80 -5.09 -1.59 -12.46
CA PHE A 80 -5.11 -0.17 -12.80
C PHE A 80 -3.74 0.26 -13.30
N GLY A 81 -3.71 1.23 -14.22
CA GLY A 81 -2.48 1.65 -14.90
C GLY A 81 -1.73 0.45 -15.51
N VAL A 82 -0.41 0.46 -15.38
CA VAL A 82 0.45 -0.70 -15.68
C VAL A 82 0.39 -1.67 -14.51
N SER A 83 -0.17 -2.85 -14.78
CA SER A 83 -0.18 -3.99 -13.88
C SER A 83 0.01 -5.28 -14.67
N ASP A 84 0.77 -6.22 -14.12
CA ASP A 84 0.88 -7.57 -14.65
C ASP A 84 0.02 -8.57 -13.85
N SER A 85 -0.28 -9.72 -14.46
CA SER A 85 -1.00 -10.82 -13.82
C SER A 85 -0.10 -11.76 -13.01
N THR A 86 1.21 -11.54 -13.03
CA THR A 86 2.22 -12.50 -12.52
C THR A 86 2.97 -12.02 -11.26
N TYR A 87 3.03 -10.71 -11.01
CA TYR A 87 3.82 -10.08 -9.94
C TYR A 87 3.03 -9.05 -9.13
N SER A 88 1.70 -9.09 -9.22
CA SER A 88 0.83 -7.91 -9.20
C SER A 88 0.98 -6.97 -8.00
N TYR A 89 1.64 -7.33 -6.91
CA TYR A 89 1.94 -6.40 -5.81
C TYR A 89 3.14 -6.77 -4.90
N ASN A 90 4.09 -7.58 -5.37
CA ASN A 90 5.27 -7.88 -4.53
C ASN A 90 6.09 -6.61 -4.28
N GLY A 91 6.44 -6.37 -3.03
CA GLY A 91 7.41 -5.37 -2.60
C GLY A 91 6.85 -4.30 -1.69
N PHE A 92 5.53 -4.10 -1.61
CA PHE A 92 5.00 -2.86 -1.04
C PHE A 92 4.34 -3.00 0.34
N LEU A 93 3.73 -4.16 0.63
CA LEU A 93 2.96 -4.36 1.86
C LEU A 93 3.77 -4.21 3.16
N PRO A 94 5.01 -4.73 3.27
CA PRO A 94 5.79 -4.61 4.49
C PRO A 94 6.09 -3.16 4.84
N PHE A 95 6.31 -2.33 3.81
CA PHE A 95 6.61 -0.92 4.02
C PHE A 95 5.40 -0.16 4.54
N ILE A 96 4.16 -0.55 4.23
CA ILE A 96 3.00 0.21 4.72
C ILE A 96 2.60 -0.15 6.16
N PHE A 97 3.22 -1.15 6.82
CA PHE A 97 2.94 -1.40 8.24
C PHE A 97 3.30 -0.23 9.14
N ASN A 98 4.32 0.54 8.78
CA ASN A 98 4.82 1.68 9.57
C ASN A 98 4.43 3.04 8.97
N SER A 99 3.58 3.08 7.95
CA SER A 99 2.90 4.31 7.49
C SER A 99 1.67 4.67 8.33
N THR A 100 1.48 4.04 9.48
CA THR A 100 0.48 4.43 10.48
C THR A 100 0.98 4.14 11.89
N ASN A 101 0.49 4.89 12.87
CA ASN A 101 0.64 4.58 14.29
C ASN A 101 -0.61 3.92 14.89
N ASP A 102 -1.70 3.80 14.11
CA ASP A 102 -2.94 3.18 14.56
C ASP A 102 -2.78 1.65 14.66
N ARG A 103 -2.87 1.14 15.89
CA ARG A 103 -2.70 -0.29 16.18
C ARG A 103 -3.78 -1.16 15.55
N ASN A 104 -5.02 -0.66 15.42
CA ASN A 104 -6.11 -1.39 14.78
C ASN A 104 -5.86 -1.50 13.27
N ILE A 105 -5.40 -0.42 12.62
CA ILE A 105 -5.03 -0.46 11.19
C ILE A 105 -3.88 -1.46 10.97
N LYS A 106 -2.84 -1.44 11.81
CA LYS A 106 -1.75 -2.42 11.72
C LYS A 106 -2.25 -3.85 11.92
N ALA A 107 -3.13 -4.08 12.91
CA ALA A 107 -3.72 -5.39 13.16
C ALA A 107 -4.55 -5.90 11.98
N ALA A 108 -5.32 -5.02 11.34
CA ALA A 108 -6.09 -5.30 10.14
C ALA A 108 -5.21 -5.61 8.93
N LEU A 109 -4.16 -4.81 8.71
CA LEU A 109 -3.19 -5.09 7.66
C LEU A 109 -2.44 -6.39 7.90
N LYS A 110 -2.07 -6.70 9.14
CA LYS A 110 -1.42 -7.97 9.48
C LYS A 110 -2.32 -9.14 9.14
N TRP A 111 -3.60 -9.07 9.50
CA TRP A 111 -4.59 -10.09 9.15
C TRP A 111 -4.67 -10.32 7.64
N PHE A 112 -4.64 -9.22 6.88
CA PHE A 112 -4.74 -9.23 5.43
C PHE A 112 -3.47 -9.77 4.77
N TYR A 113 -2.30 -9.27 5.19
CA TYR A 113 -0.99 -9.75 4.77
C TYR A 113 -0.81 -11.24 5.06
N ASP A 114 -1.12 -11.68 6.28
CA ASP A 114 -0.95 -13.07 6.68
C ASP A 114 -1.73 -14.03 5.78
N ARG A 115 -2.89 -13.62 5.25
CA ARG A 115 -3.73 -14.46 4.38
C ARG A 115 -3.39 -14.38 2.90
N THR A 116 -2.74 -13.30 2.46
CA THR A 116 -2.41 -13.09 1.04
C THR A 116 -0.97 -13.49 0.73
N MET A 117 -0.04 -13.19 1.64
CA MET A 117 1.41 -13.27 1.40
C MET A 117 2.19 -13.91 2.55
N GLY A 118 1.65 -13.85 3.77
CA GLY A 118 2.35 -14.22 5.00
C GLY A 118 2.01 -15.62 5.52
N ILE A 119 2.10 -15.77 6.83
CA ILE A 119 2.18 -17.06 7.55
C ILE A 119 0.92 -17.93 7.34
N ASN A 120 -0.24 -17.32 7.09
CA ASN A 120 -1.52 -18.01 6.91
C ASN A 120 -1.95 -18.13 5.43
N SER A 121 -1.07 -17.79 4.48
CA SER A 121 -1.34 -17.94 3.05
C SER A 121 -1.16 -19.40 2.63
N THR A 122 -1.97 -19.86 1.68
CA THR A 122 -1.80 -21.20 1.07
C THR A 122 -0.54 -21.28 0.21
N SER A 123 0.04 -20.15 -0.16
CA SER A 123 1.31 -20.03 -0.89
C SER A 123 2.10 -18.83 -0.35
N PRO A 124 2.79 -18.99 0.80
CA PRO A 124 3.45 -17.87 1.48
C PRO A 124 4.64 -17.38 0.66
N ALA A 125 4.51 -16.18 0.11
CA ALA A 125 5.56 -15.54 -0.69
C ALA A 125 6.46 -14.63 0.16
N TYR A 126 5.98 -14.15 1.31
CA TYR A 126 6.63 -13.16 2.16
C TYR A 126 7.18 -11.99 1.36
N ASP A 127 6.37 -11.39 0.49
CA ASP A 127 6.79 -10.29 -0.40
C ASP A 127 7.79 -10.62 -1.52
N GLY A 128 7.97 -11.90 -1.84
CA GLY A 128 8.64 -12.32 -3.07
C GLY A 128 10.13 -12.00 -3.07
N LYS A 129 10.57 -10.96 -3.80
CA LYS A 129 11.98 -10.53 -3.86
C LYS A 129 12.39 -9.69 -2.64
N ASP A 130 11.42 -9.08 -1.96
CA ASP A 130 11.63 -8.14 -0.86
C ASP A 130 11.39 -8.81 0.51
N LYS A 131 11.69 -10.11 0.66
CA LYS A 131 11.41 -10.87 1.89
C LYS A 131 12.08 -10.33 3.14
N SER A 132 13.23 -9.68 2.98
CA SER A 132 13.90 -8.99 4.09
C SER A 132 13.04 -7.85 4.64
N ALA A 133 12.29 -7.14 3.81
CA ALA A 133 11.36 -6.11 4.26
C ALA A 133 10.25 -6.71 5.12
N ALA A 134 9.72 -7.88 4.73
CA ALA A 134 8.77 -8.61 5.57
C ALA A 134 9.39 -8.96 6.94
N LEU A 135 10.63 -9.47 6.97
CA LEU A 135 11.31 -9.77 8.24
C LEU A 135 11.45 -8.52 9.14
N LEU A 136 11.83 -7.38 8.55
CA LEU A 136 12.18 -6.15 9.27
C LEU A 136 10.96 -5.35 9.75
N TYR A 137 9.89 -5.31 8.96
CA TYR A 137 8.75 -4.41 9.21
C TYR A 137 7.47 -5.13 9.63
N TYR A 138 7.48 -6.46 9.69
CA TYR A 138 6.33 -7.22 10.17
C TYR A 138 6.03 -6.89 11.64
N PRO A 139 4.77 -6.61 12.00
CA PRO A 139 4.40 -6.22 13.36
C PRO A 139 4.20 -7.46 14.26
N TYR A 140 5.31 -8.05 14.73
CA TYR A 140 5.30 -9.31 15.52
C TYR A 140 4.47 -9.20 16.81
N GLU A 141 4.47 -8.04 17.44
CA GLU A 141 3.81 -7.73 18.71
C GLU A 141 2.31 -7.41 18.57
N ILE A 142 1.80 -7.33 17.34
CA ILE A 142 0.41 -7.00 17.06
C ILE A 142 -0.37 -8.27 16.74
N VAL A 143 -1.43 -8.51 17.51
CA VAL A 143 -2.36 -9.60 17.21
C VAL A 143 -3.20 -9.20 15.99
N ALA A 144 -3.22 -10.07 14.99
CA ALA A 144 -3.98 -9.84 13.75
C ALA A 144 -5.48 -9.74 14.05
N GLN A 145 -6.16 -8.77 13.42
CA GLN A 145 -7.58 -8.51 13.63
C GLN A 145 -8.32 -8.43 12.30
N HIS A 146 -9.58 -8.84 12.28
CA HIS A 146 -10.41 -8.75 11.09
C HIS A 146 -10.51 -7.30 10.58
N PRO A 147 -10.34 -7.02 9.26
CA PRO A 147 -10.26 -5.66 8.73
C PRO A 147 -11.51 -4.80 8.98
N SER A 148 -12.68 -5.41 9.12
CA SER A 148 -13.92 -4.66 9.40
C SER A 148 -13.90 -3.87 10.71
N VAL A 149 -12.98 -4.17 11.64
CA VAL A 149 -12.86 -3.42 12.90
C VAL A 149 -12.12 -2.10 12.69
N ALA A 150 -11.02 -2.11 11.94
CA ALA A 150 -10.23 -0.91 11.67
C ALA A 150 -10.78 -0.10 10.48
N PHE A 151 -11.40 -0.79 9.53
CA PHE A 151 -11.96 -0.20 8.34
C PHE A 151 -13.48 -0.47 8.30
N PRO A 152 -14.28 0.13 9.20
CA PRO A 152 -15.73 -0.08 9.20
C PRO A 152 -16.39 0.44 7.92
N ARG A 153 -15.75 1.41 7.24
CA ARG A 153 -16.13 1.92 5.92
C ARG A 153 -15.66 1.06 4.76
N SER A 154 -14.99 -0.06 4.97
CA SER A 154 -14.40 -0.81 3.86
C SER A 154 -15.31 -1.88 3.23
N THR A 155 -16.56 -1.90 3.69
CA THR A 155 -17.73 -2.32 2.88
C THR A 155 -18.28 -1.17 2.03
N LEU A 156 -17.79 0.05 2.22
CA LEU A 156 -18.08 1.24 1.43
C LEU A 156 -16.85 1.57 0.57
N MET A 157 -17.09 2.31 -0.50
CA MET A 157 -16.11 2.65 -1.51
C MET A 157 -14.96 3.52 -0.94
N ILE A 158 -13.70 3.20 -1.27
CA ILE A 158 -12.59 4.16 -1.20
C ILE A 158 -12.74 5.17 -2.33
N SER A 159 -12.61 6.46 -2.03
CA SER A 159 -12.77 7.54 -3.00
C SER A 159 -11.59 8.49 -3.00
N ASP A 160 -11.02 8.71 -4.17
CA ASP A 160 -9.98 9.68 -4.46
C ASP A 160 -10.46 10.61 -5.58
N ASN A 161 -11.11 11.69 -5.19
CA ASN A 161 -11.63 12.67 -6.14
C ASN A 161 -10.51 13.52 -6.77
N VAL A 162 -9.30 13.51 -6.21
CA VAL A 162 -8.18 14.33 -6.69
C VAL A 162 -7.53 13.67 -7.90
N ASP A 163 -7.17 12.38 -7.78
CA ASP A 163 -6.53 11.64 -8.87
C ASP A 163 -7.51 10.76 -9.66
N GLY A 164 -8.75 10.61 -9.17
CA GLY A 164 -9.86 9.99 -9.88
C GLY A 164 -9.98 8.48 -9.67
N PHE A 165 -9.64 7.96 -8.50
CA PHE A 165 -9.75 6.54 -8.18
C PHE A 165 -10.91 6.24 -7.24
N TYR A 166 -11.69 5.22 -7.56
CA TYR A 166 -12.76 4.71 -6.71
C TYR A 166 -12.66 3.20 -6.64
N GLY A 167 -12.62 2.64 -5.43
CA GLY A 167 -12.48 1.21 -5.21
C GLY A 167 -13.57 0.69 -4.30
N PHE A 168 -14.11 -0.50 -4.56
CA PHE A 168 -15.11 -1.13 -3.72
C PHE A 168 -14.75 -2.59 -3.46
N ARG A 169 -14.95 -3.03 -2.23
CA ARG A 169 -14.85 -4.44 -1.82
C ARG A 169 -16.11 -4.83 -1.07
N ASN A 170 -16.73 -5.94 -1.47
CA ASN A 170 -17.97 -6.39 -0.81
C ASN A 170 -17.75 -6.98 0.60
N ARG A 171 -16.63 -7.68 0.83
CA ARG A 171 -16.33 -8.36 2.11
C ARG A 171 -14.85 -8.68 2.29
N TYR A 172 -14.49 -8.92 3.55
CA TYR A 172 -13.21 -9.52 3.98
C TYR A 172 -13.50 -10.91 4.50
N ARG A 173 -13.42 -11.93 3.66
CA ARG A 173 -13.72 -13.29 4.12
C ARG A 173 -12.80 -14.32 3.51
N ASP A 174 -12.83 -14.40 2.19
CA ASP A 174 -12.22 -15.46 1.42
C ASP A 174 -12.00 -15.01 -0.04
N GLN A 175 -11.51 -15.93 -0.85
CA GLN A 175 -11.25 -15.77 -2.29
C GLN A 175 -12.45 -15.37 -3.15
N ASN A 176 -13.66 -15.44 -2.61
CA ASN A 176 -14.89 -15.02 -3.30
C ASN A 176 -15.24 -13.56 -2.97
N ASP A 177 -14.24 -12.76 -2.64
CA ASP A 177 -14.37 -11.30 -2.62
C ASP A 177 -14.60 -10.76 -4.03
N VAL A 178 -15.34 -9.66 -4.09
CA VAL A 178 -15.59 -8.89 -5.31
C VAL A 178 -14.93 -7.54 -5.11
N LEU A 179 -13.98 -7.23 -5.99
CA LEU A 179 -13.30 -5.95 -6.06
C LEU A 179 -13.74 -5.24 -7.34
N ILE A 180 -14.15 -3.98 -7.21
CA ILE A 180 -14.53 -3.13 -8.34
C ILE A 180 -13.71 -1.85 -8.25
N GLY A 181 -13.22 -1.39 -9.39
CA GLY A 181 -12.42 -0.18 -9.50
C GLY A 181 -12.96 0.67 -10.64
N LEU A 182 -13.14 1.95 -10.37
CA LEU A 182 -13.44 2.95 -11.38
C LEU A 182 -12.34 4.00 -11.33
N MET A 183 -11.77 4.30 -12.49
CA MET A 183 -10.62 5.19 -12.60
C MET A 183 -10.94 6.21 -13.68
N ASN A 184 -10.74 7.47 -13.35
CA ASN A 184 -10.67 8.57 -14.28
C ASN A 184 -9.34 9.30 -14.08
N ARG A 185 -8.87 9.99 -15.11
CA ARG A 185 -7.68 10.82 -15.01
C ARG A 185 -8.08 12.25 -14.65
N ASN A 186 -8.24 12.54 -13.36
CA ASN A 186 -8.63 13.89 -12.91
C ASN A 186 -7.47 14.89 -12.93
N ARG A 187 -6.24 14.40 -12.71
CA ARG A 187 -5.02 15.19 -12.74
C ARG A 187 -4.00 14.57 -13.69
N ARG A 188 -3.29 15.41 -14.45
CA ARG A 188 -2.11 14.96 -15.19
C ARG A 188 -1.00 14.75 -14.17
N HIS A 189 -0.57 13.49 -14.01
CA HIS A 189 0.66 13.21 -13.28
C HIS A 189 1.81 13.96 -13.95
N ALA A 190 2.48 14.84 -13.21
CA ALA A 190 3.84 15.23 -13.53
C ALA A 190 4.69 14.04 -13.07
N GLY A 191 4.98 13.10 -13.97
CA GLY A 191 6.25 12.39 -13.85
C GLY A 191 7.37 13.44 -13.87
N TRP A 192 8.55 13.10 -13.34
CA TRP A 192 9.74 13.97 -13.33
C TRP A 192 9.78 14.87 -14.58
N ASN A 193 9.50 16.16 -14.39
CA ASN A 193 9.71 17.22 -15.38
C ASN A 193 10.89 18.05 -14.91
#